data_AF-A4L2Y7-F1
#
_entry.id   AF-A4L2Y7-F1
#
_cell.length_a   1.000
_cell.length_b   1.000
_cell.length_c   1.000
_cell.angle_alpha   90.00
_cell.angle_beta   90.00
_cell.angle_gamma   90.00
#
_symmetry.space_group_name_H-M   'P 1'
#
loop_
_entity.id
_entity.type
_entity.pdbx_description
1 polymer ?
#
loop_
_entity_poly.entity_id
_entity_poly.type
_entity_poly.pdbx_seq_one_letter_code
_entity_poly.pdbx_strand_id
1 'polypeptide(L)'
;LKNEGFIRDVEYVDDNKQGIIRVFLKYGNDGQRVISGLKRISKPGLRTYVKSDAVPKVLNGLGIAIISTSEGVVTDKVARAKKIGGEVIAYVW
;
A
#
# COMPACT_ATOMS: atom_id res chain seq x y z
N LEU A 1 -5.26 -1.56 -0.06
CA LEU A 1 -5.46 -1.78 1.39
C LEU A 1 -6.75 -2.56 1.69
N LYS A 2 -7.94 -2.09 1.29
CA LYS A 2 -9.20 -2.85 1.44
C LYS A 2 -9.11 -4.23 0.78
N ASN A 3 -8.68 -4.28 -0.49
CA ASN A 3 -8.53 -5.53 -1.24
C ASN A 3 -7.50 -6.51 -0.63
N GLU A 4 -6.51 -5.98 0.11
CA GLU A 4 -5.47 -6.79 0.78
C GLU A 4 -5.86 -7.11 2.24
N GLY A 5 -7.06 -6.72 2.68
CA GLY A 5 -7.61 -7.05 4.00
C GLY A 5 -7.07 -6.25 5.18
N PHE A 6 -6.23 -5.23 4.96
CA PHE A 6 -5.66 -4.40 6.04
C PHE A 6 -6.66 -3.43 6.67
N ILE A 7 -7.64 -2.97 5.90
CA ILE A 7 -8.74 -2.13 6.38
C ILE A 7 -10.07 -2.80 6.09
N ARG A 8 -11.08 -2.52 6.91
CA ARG A 8 -12.43 -3.06 6.74
C ARG A 8 -13.11 -2.40 5.56
N ASP A 9 -13.08 -1.07 5.53
CA ASP A 9 -13.72 -0.32 4.47
C ASP A 9 -13.11 1.08 4.28
N VAL A 10 -13.46 1.71 3.15
CA VAL A 10 -13.15 3.09 2.82
C VAL A 10 -14.34 3.71 2.12
N GLU A 11 -14.71 4.91 2.54
CA GLU A 11 -15.81 5.70 1.96
C GLU A 11 -15.30 7.09 1.57
N TYR A 12 -15.79 7.60 0.45
CA TYR A 12 -15.63 8.99 0.07
C TYR A 12 -16.85 9.77 0.55
N VAL A 13 -16.63 10.80 1.36
CA VAL A 13 -17.67 11.67 1.89
C VAL A 13 -17.48 13.05 1.26
N ASP A 14 -18.47 13.50 0.49
CA ASP A 14 -18.46 14.84 -0.08
C ASP A 14 -18.72 15.88 1.03
N ASP A 15 -17.94 16.96 1.01
CA ASP A 15 -17.99 18.07 1.96
C ASP A 15 -18.09 19.44 1.26
N ASN A 16 -18.40 19.46 -0.04
CA ASN A 16 -18.36 20.64 -0.91
C ASN A 16 -16.99 21.35 -0.96
N LYS A 17 -15.90 20.62 -0.67
CA LYS A 17 -14.52 21.09 -0.82
C LYS A 17 -13.72 20.08 -1.65
N GLN A 18 -12.72 19.43 -1.04
CA GLN A 18 -11.90 18.39 -1.66
C GLN A 18 -12.43 16.97 -1.37
N GLY A 19 -13.43 16.85 -0.48
CA GLY A 19 -13.93 15.60 0.05
C GLY A 19 -13.06 15.01 1.16
N ILE A 20 -13.64 14.07 1.88
CA ILE A 20 -13.02 13.37 3.01
C ILE A 20 -12.97 11.87 2.69
N ILE A 21 -11.81 11.26 2.90
CA ILE A 21 -11.66 9.81 2.86
C ILE A 21 -11.85 9.27 4.27
N ARG A 22 -13.01 8.66 4.53
CA ARG A 22 -13.29 7.97 5.79
C ARG A 22 -12.77 6.54 5.70
N VAL A 23 -11.84 6.17 6.57
CA VAL A 23 -11.24 4.83 6.61
C VAL A 23 -11.71 4.09 7.84
N PHE A 24 -12.23 2.88 7.65
CA PHE A 24 -12.62 1.98 8.73
C PHE A 24 -11.51 0.95 8.96
N LEU A 25 -10.79 1.10 10.08
CA LEU A 25 -9.72 0.18 10.46
C LEU A 25 -10.29 -1.20 10.78
N LYS A 26 -9.47 -2.23 10.54
CA LYS A 26 -9.80 -3.62 10.87
C LYS A 26 -9.04 -4.05 12.12
N TYR A 27 -9.77 -4.68 13.02
CA TYR A 27 -9.23 -5.31 14.22
C TYR A 27 -9.66 -6.78 14.23
N GLY A 28 -8.78 -7.65 14.73
CA GLY A 28 -9.06 -9.07 14.94
C GLY A 28 -9.80 -9.31 16.25
N ASN A 29 -9.87 -10.59 16.64
CA ASN A 29 -10.38 -10.99 17.94
C ASN A 29 -9.57 -10.32 19.05
N ASP A 30 -10.24 -10.01 20.16
CA ASP A 30 -9.65 -9.34 21.32
C ASP A 30 -8.99 -7.98 21.02
N GLY A 31 -9.40 -7.32 19.92
CA GLY A 31 -8.92 -5.98 19.55
C GLY A 31 -7.51 -5.95 18.95
N GLN A 32 -6.95 -7.09 18.54
CA GLN A 32 -5.65 -7.13 17.88
C GLN A 32 -5.64 -6.31 16.59
N ARG A 33 -4.57 -5.54 16.36
CA ARG A 33 -4.46 -4.66 15.19
C ARG A 33 -4.06 -5.50 13.98
N VAL A 34 -4.77 -5.34 12.86
CA VAL A 34 -4.41 -6.02 11.61
C VAL A 34 -3.20 -5.35 10.93
N ILE A 35 -3.06 -4.03 11.08
CA ILE A 35 -1.86 -3.31 10.63
C ILE A 35 -0.90 -3.22 11.82
N SER A 36 0.25 -3.86 11.68
CA SER A 36 1.36 -3.82 12.64
C SER A 36 2.29 -2.63 12.41
N GLY A 37 2.46 -2.23 11.14
CA GLY A 37 3.40 -1.20 10.74
C GLY A 37 3.08 -0.59 9.38
N LEU A 38 3.41 0.70 9.25
CA LEU A 38 3.36 1.43 7.99
C LEU A 38 4.60 2.30 7.86
N LYS A 39 5.27 2.23 6.71
CA LYS A 39 6.49 2.99 6.44
C LYS A 39 6.47 3.59 5.05
N ARG A 40 6.57 4.92 4.95
CA ARG A 40 6.80 5.63 3.67
C ARG A 40 8.24 5.38 3.21
N ILE A 41 8.40 4.92 1.97
CA ILE A 41 9.70 4.64 1.37
C ILE A 41 10.15 5.82 0.52
N SER A 42 9.49 6.06 -0.61
CA SER A 42 9.79 7.22 -1.44
C SER A 42 9.27 8.52 -0.79
N LYS A 43 10.19 9.48 -0.58
CA LYS A 43 9.90 10.80 0.01
C LYS A 43 10.27 11.91 -0.99
N PRO A 44 9.68 13.12 -0.90
CA PRO A 44 9.98 14.20 -1.85
C PRO A 44 11.47 14.52 -2.01
N GLY A 45 12.24 14.48 -0.91
CA GLY A 45 13.69 14.74 -0.94
C GLY A 45 14.55 13.55 -1.38
N LEU A 46 13.99 12.34 -1.46
CA LEU A 46 14.67 11.16 -1.97
C LEU A 46 13.65 10.18 -2.54
N ARG A 47 13.53 10.19 -3.87
CA ARG A 47 12.63 9.29 -4.58
C ARG A 47 13.24 7.91 -4.71
N THR A 48 12.46 6.88 -4.48
CA THR A 48 12.92 5.49 -4.55
C THR A 48 12.19 4.76 -5.65
N TYR A 49 12.92 4.41 -6.71
CA TYR A 49 12.41 3.63 -7.84
C TYR A 49 13.10 2.27 -7.90
N VAL A 50 12.37 1.26 -8.36
CA VAL A 50 12.88 -0.09 -8.55
C VAL A 50 12.54 -0.59 -9.93
N LYS A 51 13.45 -1.39 -10.49
CA LYS A 51 13.20 -2.19 -11.69
C LYS A 51 12.28 -3.37 -11.36
N SER A 52 11.69 -3.98 -12.39
CA SER A 52 10.75 -5.09 -12.26
C SER A 52 11.33 -6.34 -11.56
N ASP A 53 12.61 -6.58 -11.73
CA ASP A 53 13.38 -7.67 -11.13
C ASP A 53 13.82 -7.37 -9.68
N ALA A 54 13.90 -6.09 -9.31
CA ALA A 54 14.31 -5.61 -8.00
C ALA A 54 13.12 -5.20 -7.10
N VAL A 55 11.89 -5.60 -7.46
CA VAL A 55 10.70 -5.31 -6.65
C VAL A 55 10.84 -5.94 -5.26
N PRO A 56 10.79 -5.15 -4.16
CA PRO A 56 11.05 -5.63 -2.82
C PRO A 56 9.94 -6.56 -2.31
N LYS A 57 10.29 -7.48 -1.42
CA LYS A 57 9.34 -8.28 -0.62
C LYS A 57 9.33 -7.75 0.81
N VAL A 58 8.15 -7.43 1.33
CA VAL A 58 8.00 -6.97 2.72
C VAL A 58 7.77 -8.17 3.64
N LEU A 59 8.57 -8.30 4.70
CA LEU A 59 8.52 -9.42 5.65
C LEU A 59 8.43 -10.80 4.95
N ASN A 60 9.29 -11.05 3.97
CA ASN A 60 9.29 -12.29 3.17
C ASN A 60 7.93 -12.63 2.51
N GLY A 61 7.07 -11.64 2.28
CA GLY A 61 5.77 -11.80 1.63
C GLY A 61 4.56 -11.77 2.57
N LEU A 62 4.79 -11.60 3.88
CA LEU A 62 3.74 -11.40 4.88
C LEU A 62 3.16 -9.97 4.84
N GLY A 63 3.98 -8.99 4.44
CA GLY A 63 3.51 -7.63 4.17
C GLY A 63 3.34 -7.36 2.69
N ILE A 64 2.97 -6.12 2.36
CA ILE A 64 2.88 -5.64 0.98
C ILE A 64 3.74 -4.39 0.79
N ALA A 65 4.28 -4.23 -0.42
CA ALA A 65 4.73 -2.91 -0.88
C ALA A 65 3.69 -2.32 -1.84
N ILE A 66 3.42 -1.03 -1.69
CA ILE A 66 2.61 -0.24 -2.61
C ILE A 66 3.55 0.39 -3.62
N ILE A 67 3.34 0.09 -4.90
CA ILE A 67 4.22 0.52 -6.00
C ILE A 67 3.40 1.31 -7.00
N SER A 68 3.85 2.52 -7.31
CA SER A 68 3.31 3.31 -8.41
C SER A 68 4.03 2.94 -9.70
N THR A 69 3.30 2.37 -10.64
CA THR A 69 3.83 1.90 -11.93
C THR A 69 3.22 2.73 -13.07
N SER A 70 3.70 2.53 -14.30
CA SER A 70 3.08 3.14 -15.48
C SER A 70 1.65 2.68 -15.75
N GLU A 71 1.21 1.57 -15.16
CA GLU A 71 -0.15 1.03 -15.27
C GLU A 71 -1.03 1.38 -14.06
N GLY A 72 -0.54 2.25 -13.17
CA GLY A 72 -1.22 2.65 -11.94
C GLY A 72 -0.60 2.07 -10.68
N VAL A 73 -1.31 2.21 -9.57
CA VAL A 73 -0.84 1.81 -8.23
C VAL A 73 -1.23 0.35 -7.95
N VAL A 74 -0.22 -0.49 -7.73
CA VAL A 74 -0.38 -1.94 -7.53
C VAL A 74 0.44 -2.42 -6.34
N THR A 75 0.23 -3.68 -5.92
CA THR A 75 1.07 -4.33 -4.91
C THR A 75 2.33 -4.93 -5.52
N ASP A 76 3.33 -5.21 -4.68
CA ASP A 76 4.58 -5.88 -5.10
C ASP A 76 4.33 -7.24 -5.78
N LYS A 77 3.32 -7.98 -5.32
CA LYS A 77 2.94 -9.28 -5.93
C LYS A 77 2.46 -9.08 -7.37
N VAL A 78 1.59 -8.10 -7.60
CA VAL A 78 1.08 -7.78 -8.94
C VAL A 78 2.18 -7.21 -9.83
N ALA A 79 3.01 -6.31 -9.32
CA ALA A 79 4.14 -5.74 -10.07
C ALA A 79 5.13 -6.83 -10.54
N ARG A 80 5.46 -7.79 -9.67
CA ARG A 80 6.31 -8.94 -10.03
C ARG A 80 5.64 -9.85 -11.05
N ALA A 81 4.35 -10.15 -10.90
CA ALA A 81 3.61 -10.98 -11.84
C ALA A 81 3.57 -10.37 -13.25
N LYS A 82 3.39 -9.04 -13.34
CA LYS A 82 3.39 -8.29 -14.59
C LYS A 82 4.80 -7.93 -15.10
N LYS A 83 5.86 -8.22 -14.34
CA LYS A 83 7.24 -7.80 -14.64
C LYS A 83 7.37 -6.29 -14.91
N ILE A 84 6.75 -5.47 -14.07
CA ILE A 84 6.84 -4.01 -14.14
C ILE A 84 7.49 -3.43 -12.88
N GLY A 85 8.34 -2.42 -13.08
CA GLY A 85 8.95 -1.63 -12.00
C GLY A 85 8.13 -0.39 -11.66
N GLY A 86 8.68 0.49 -10.82
CA GLY A 86 8.00 1.73 -10.46
C GLY A 86 8.57 2.43 -9.22
N GLU A 87 7.88 3.45 -8.74
CA GLU A 87 8.18 4.14 -7.48
C GLU A 87 7.66 3.31 -6.30
N VAL A 88 8.53 3.02 -5.34
CA VAL A 88 8.15 2.34 -4.10
C VAL A 88 7.59 3.36 -3.12
N ILE A 89 6.27 3.40 -3.00
CA ILE A 89 5.56 4.43 -2.24
C ILE A 89 5.67 4.15 -0.74
N ALA A 90 5.22 2.97 -0.31
CA ALA A 90 5.16 2.61 1.10
C ALA A 90 5.13 1.11 1.30
N TYR A 91 5.52 0.68 2.50
CA TYR A 91 5.37 -0.69 2.99
C TYR A 91 4.30 -0.72 4.08
N VAL A 92 3.53 -1.80 4.11
CA VAL A 92 2.51 -2.08 5.13
C VAL A 92 2.60 -3.54 5.54
N TRP A 93 2.54 -3.81 6.84
CA TRP A 93 2.55 -5.14 7.45
C TRP A 93 1.88 -5.11 8.82
#